data_AF-A0A9X2M9T6-F1
#
_entry.id   AF-A0A9X2M9T6-F1
#
_cell.length_a   1.000
_cell.length_b   1.000
_cell.length_c   1.000
_cell.angle_alpha   90.00
_cell.angle_beta   90.00
_cell.angle_gamma   90.00
#
_symmetry.space_group_name_H-M   'P 1'
#
loop_
_entity.id
_entity.type
_entity.pdbx_description
1 polymer ?
#
loop_
_entity_poly.entity_id
_entity_poly.type
_entity_poly.pdbx_seq_one_letter_code
_entity_poly.pdbx_strand_id
1 'polypeptide(L)' 'MFNVAQDEPTSNDNIYVVDNKYHVIINKDLSTKFSVVNIFYKSTRSYGDFYISTDLEWKDEYHYCDWSKPW' A
#
# COMPACT_ATOMS: atom_id res chain seq x y z
N MET A 1 -5.91 -5.29 3.68
CA MET A 1 -6.45 -4.75 2.41
C MET A 1 -6.00 -3.30 2.32
N PHE A 2 -5.29 -2.91 1.26
CA PHE A 2 -4.86 -1.52 1.06
C PHE A 2 -5.94 -0.75 0.32
N ASN A 3 -6.19 0.50 0.71
CA ASN A 3 -7.13 1.40 0.05
C ASN A 3 -6.41 2.68 -0.40
N VAL A 4 -6.80 3.23 -1.54
CA VAL A 4 -6.35 4.55 -2.01
C VAL A 4 -7.41 5.59 -1.64
N ALA A 5 -6.98 6.73 -1.11
CA ALA A 5 -7.83 7.89 -0.87
C ALA A 5 -7.07 9.17 -1.24
N GLN A 6 -7.82 10.26 -1.47
CA GLN A 6 -7.23 11.59 -1.51
C GLN A 6 -6.94 12.05 -0.07
N ASP A 7 -5.75 12.60 0.15
CA ASP A 7 -5.31 13.04 1.46
C ASP A 7 -4.25 14.17 1.34
N GLU A 8 -3.95 14.82 2.46
CA GLU A 8 -2.87 15.80 2.59
C GLU A 8 -1.67 15.22 3.36
N PRO A 9 -0.43 15.57 2.98
CA PRO A 9 0.74 14.98 3.62
C PRO A 9 0.92 15.50 5.04
N THR A 10 1.25 14.60 5.96
CA THR A 10 1.61 14.91 7.33
C THR A 10 3.12 14.75 7.56
N SER A 11 3.60 15.14 8.75
CA SER A 11 5.00 14.93 9.12
C SER A 11 5.41 13.47 9.21
N ASN A 12 4.46 12.54 9.29
CA ASN A 12 4.71 11.10 9.38
C ASN A 12 4.58 10.38 8.03
N ASP A 13 4.56 11.11 6.92
CA ASP A 13 4.44 10.52 5.59
C ASP A 13 5.70 10.68 4.74
N ASN A 14 5.90 9.71 3.87
CA ASN A 14 6.82 9.80 2.75
C ASN A 14 6.03 10.21 1.50
N ILE A 15 6.61 11.14 0.74
CA ILE A 15 5.99 11.69 -0.47
C ILE A 15 6.81 11.22 -1.67
N TYR A 16 6.15 10.56 -2.61
CA TYR A 16 6.73 10.06 -3.84
C TYR A 16 6.10 10.79 -5.02
N VAL A 17 6.93 11.31 -5.94
CA VAL A 17 6.45 11.94 -7.17
C VAL A 17 6.47 10.91 -8.29
N VAL A 18 5.29 10.59 -8.82
CA VAL A 18 5.07 9.61 -9.89
C VAL A 18 4.62 10.32 -11.16
N ASP A 19 5.13 9.90 -12.31
CA ASP A 19 4.88 10.51 -13.64
C ASP A 19 5.08 12.03 -13.68
N ASN A 20 5.96 12.56 -12.82
CA ASN A 20 6.22 13.99 -12.65
C ASN A 20 4.97 14.85 -12.36
N LYS A 21 3.87 14.23 -11.88
CA LYS A 21 2.57 14.90 -11.71
C LYS A 21 1.85 14.47 -10.45
N TYR A 22 1.89 13.19 -10.12
CA TYR A 22 1.11 12.63 -9.03
C TYR A 22 1.96 12.56 -7.77
N HIS A 23 1.43 13.08 -6.67
CA HIS A 23 2.03 12.95 -5.35
C HIS A 23 1.37 11.78 -4.65
N VAL A 24 2.14 10.72 -4.43
CA VAL A 24 1.70 9.55 -3.68
C VAL A 24 2.22 9.68 -2.26
N ILE A 25 1.31 9.65 -1.29
CA ILE A 25 1.61 9.81 0.13
C ILE A 25 1.46 8.43 0.76
N ILE A 26 2.51 7.99 1.46
CA ILE A 26 2.51 6.73 2.19
C ILE A 26 3.05 6.99 3.58
N ASN A 27 2.31 6.55 4.59
CA ASN A 27 2.77 6.61 5.97
C ASN A 27 4.15 5.95 6.13
N LYS A 28 5.06 6.59 6.87
CA LYS A 28 6.45 6.13 7.05
C LYS A 28 6.53 4.70 7.56
N ASP A 29 5.77 4.36 8.60
CA ASP A 29 5.80 3.02 9.18
C ASP A 29 5.34 1.99 8.16
N LEU A 30 4.28 2.30 7.41
CA LEU A 30 3.80 1.42 6.34
C LEU A 30 4.81 1.28 5.19
N SER A 31 5.48 2.36 4.81
CA SER A 31 6.45 2.37 3.71
C SER A 31 7.67 1.49 3.96
N THR A 32 7.96 1.16 5.22
CA THR A 32 9.06 0.24 5.56
C THR A 32 8.68 -1.23 5.39
N LYS A 33 7.40 -1.55 5.23
CA LYS A 33 6.91 -2.94 5.14
C LYS A 33 7.07 -3.55 3.74
N PHE A 34 7.26 -2.73 2.71
CA PHE A 34 7.41 -3.19 1.32
C PHE A 34 8.52 -2.39 0.64
N SER A 35 9.20 -3.01 -0.33
CA SER A 35 10.19 -2.29 -1.14
C SER A 35 9.55 -1.77 -2.42
N VAL A 36 8.49 -2.42 -2.89
CA VAL A 36 7.81 -2.10 -4.14
C VAL A 36 6.30 -2.02 -3.92
N VAL A 37 5.71 -0.90 -4.33
CA VAL A 37 4.26 -0.70 -4.43
C VAL A 37 3.91 -0.42 -5.89
N ASN A 38 2.93 -1.14 -6.43
CA ASN A 38 2.37 -0.85 -7.75
C ASN A 38 0.88 -0.52 -7.59
N ILE A 39 0.48 0.63 -8.14
CA ILE A 39 -0.89 1.13 -8.08
C ILE A 39 -1.42 1.21 -9.51
N PHE A 40 -2.54 0.54 -9.78
CA PHE A 40 -3.17 0.49 -11.10
C PHE A 40 -4.60 0.99 -11.00
N TYR A 41 -5.02 1.85 -11.93
CA TYR A 41 -6.43 2.21 -12.05
C TYR A 41 -7.08 1.36 -13.14
N LYS A 42 -8.10 0.59 -12.78
CA LYS A 42 -8.88 -0.18 -13.74
C LYS A 42 -10.28 0.41 -13.83
N SER A 43 -10.60 0.95 -15.00
CA SER A 43 -11.92 1.47 -15.33
C SER A 43 -12.64 0.55 -16.30
N THR A 44 -13.92 0.29 -16.02
CA THR A 44 -14.91 -0.24 -16.95
C THR A 44 -15.98 0.83 -17.18
N ARG A 45 -16.87 0.65 -18.16
CA ARG A 45 -17.92 1.63 -18.52
C ARG A 45 -18.81 2.08 -17.35
N SER A 46 -18.88 1.33 -16.25
CA SER A 46 -19.80 1.57 -15.14
C SER A 46 -19.14 1.61 -13.77
N TYR A 47 -17.84 1.31 -13.68
CA TYR A 47 -17.13 1.24 -12.40
C TYR A 47 -15.62 1.41 -12.63
N GLY A 48 -14.95 2.18 -11.79
CA GLY A 48 -13.51 2.33 -11.81
C GLY A 48 -12.94 2.28 -10.41
N ASP A 49 -11.86 1.52 -10.23
CA ASP A 49 -11.26 1.31 -8.92
C ASP A 49 -9.72 1.19 -9.02
N PHE A 50 -9.07 1.47 -7.89
CA PHE A 50 -7.64 1.33 -7.74
C PHE A 50 -7.28 -0.07 -7.23
N TYR A 51 -6.33 -0.70 -7.89
CA TYR A 51 -5.75 -1.98 -7.51
C TYR A 51 -4.32 -1.74 -7.03
N ILE A 52 -4.00 -2.26 -5.85
CA ILE A 52 -2.67 -2.13 -5.25
C ILE A 52 -2.06 -3.52 -5.16
N SER A 53 -0.80 -3.64 -5.58
CA SER A 53 0.03 -4.82 -5.34
C SER A 53 1.36 -4.41 -4.75
N THR A 54 1.89 -5.24 -3.87
CA THR A 54 3.15 -4.98 -3.15
C THR A 54 3.98 -6.24 -3.10
N ASP A 55 5.29 -6.10 -2.92
CA ASP A 55 6.20 -7.20 -2.60
C ASP A 55 6.16 -7.60 -1.11
N LEU A 56 5.22 -7.04 -0.33
CA LEU A 56 4.93 -7.44 1.04
C LEU A 56 4.65 -8.96 1.10
N GLU A 57 5.66 -9.73 1.50
CA GLU A 57 5.47 -11.12 1.89
C GLU A 57 4.81 -11.14 3.27
N TRP A 58 3.50 -11.38 3.30
CA TRP A 58 2.75 -11.64 4.53
C TRP A 58 3.29 -12.83 5.36
N LYS A 59 4.33 -13.52 4.88
CA LYS A 59 4.80 -14.80 5.43
C LYS A 59 5.49 -14.70 6.79
N ASP A 60 6.06 -13.56 7.16
CA ASP A 60 6.81 -13.50 8.43
C ASP A 60 5.96 -13.08 9.65
N GLU A 61 4.88 -12.31 9.49
CA GLU A 61 4.09 -11.86 10.66
C GLU A 61 3.29 -13.01 11.32
N TYR A 62 2.93 -14.07 10.57
CA TYR A 62 2.21 -15.24 11.12
C TYR A 62 3.13 -16.30 11.74
N HIS A 63 4.42 -16.36 11.39
CA HIS A 63 5.32 -17.37 11.95
C HIS A 63 5.68 -17.07 13.42
N TYR A 64 5.58 -15.81 13.85
CA TYR A 64 5.95 -15.38 15.20
C TYR A 64 4.76 -15.03 16.10
N CYS A 65 3.54 -15.15 15.59
CA CYS A 65 2.32 -14.91 16.34
C CYS A 65 1.79 -16.22 16.95
N ASP A 66 1.54 -16.24 18.25
CA ASP A 66 1.05 -17.46 18.92
C ASP A 66 -0.35 -17.88 18.47
N TRP A 67 -1.16 -16.94 17.98
CA TRP A 67 -2.52 -17.19 17.48
C TRP A 67 -2.58 -17.81 16.08
N SER A 68 -1.45 -17.88 15.38
CA SER A 68 -1.36 -18.40 14.00
C SER A 68 -0.64 -19.74 13.87
N LYS A 69 -0.23 -20.34 14.99
CA LYS A 69 0.30 -21.70 15.02
C LYS A 69 -0.84 -22.71 14.86
N PRO A 70 -0.69 -23.78 14.05
CA PRO A 70 -1.66 -24.87 13.99
C PRO A 70 -1.80 -25.54 15.36
N TRP A 71 -3.04 -25.91 15.71
CA TRP A 71 -3.42 -26.63 16.93
C TRP A 71 -2.73 -27.99 17.03
#